data_AF-A0A2G2E702-F1
#
_entry.id   AF-A0A2G2E702-F1
#
_cell.length_a   1.000
_cell.length_b   1.000
_cell.length_c   1.000
_cell.angle_alpha   90.00
_cell.angle_beta   90.00
_cell.angle_gamma   90.00
#
_symmetry.space_group_name_H-M   'P 1'
#
loop_
_entity.id
_entity.type
_entity.pdbx_description
1 polymer ?
#
loop_
_entity_poly.entity_id
_entity_poly.type
_entity_poly.pdbx_seq_one_letter_code
_entity_poly.pdbx_strand_id
1 'polypeptide(L)'
;MTFSISPRLWIINGIAGLAILSSCGSTSMLHKRITTEDKCNCKKDSYWYENQCWKDYEDEAISINDIDSVVNAEMIQAEAANIFIRDKSYPIDIFFPIPEDDVFIILLEYTDEGGRKSMLSQIPIKKMRKENISTDVLVLNGTIMGGELDSIPFGNGTVDFKFTDEGDEVHANGTFTTSGDSNTVKFNYTGSESLSGLGDSKLEIIGDEAFLSGDLGTKTYRQIKDLIDNHPNVKTLVLTTISGSVNDAVNMHTGRLVHEAKLNTKVLADSDIASGAVDLFCAGENRIVEQGAKIGIHSWCCVNDLTAIELPKDHPAHKDQLNYFTLIMGKGNGPAFYYHTLSAAPFDGVHWMSDEDIQSWKVSTQFIQN
;
A
#
# COMPACT_ATOMS: atom_id res chain seq x y z
N MET A 1 0.90 -16.43 -23.68
CA MET A 1 2.17 -15.83 -23.21
C MET A 1 2.01 -15.65 -21.72
N THR A 2 2.76 -16.39 -20.91
CA THR A 2 2.77 -16.25 -19.45
C THR A 2 3.46 -14.93 -19.11
N PHE A 3 2.67 -13.90 -18.81
CA PHE A 3 3.20 -12.70 -18.17
C PHE A 3 3.50 -13.08 -16.71
N SER A 4 4.77 -13.40 -16.44
CA SER A 4 5.29 -13.32 -15.09
C SER A 4 5.43 -11.82 -14.80
N ILE A 5 4.40 -11.27 -14.16
CA ILE A 5 4.47 -9.92 -13.65
C ILE A 5 5.33 -10.01 -12.39
N SER A 6 6.49 -9.37 -12.46
CA SER A 6 7.47 -9.18 -11.38
C SER A 6 6.78 -8.67 -10.10
N PRO A 7 7.36 -8.85 -8.89
CA PRO A 7 6.88 -8.25 -7.62
C PRO A 7 6.79 -6.71 -7.60
N ARG A 8 6.96 -6.05 -8.75
CA ARG A 8 7.04 -4.60 -8.98
C ARG A 8 5.77 -3.81 -8.68
N LEU A 9 4.63 -4.46 -8.38
CA LEU A 9 3.32 -3.77 -8.37
C LEU A 9 2.84 -3.24 -7.02
N TRP A 10 3.55 -3.46 -5.92
CA TRP A 10 2.94 -3.32 -4.60
C TRP A 10 3.37 -2.11 -3.79
N ILE A 11 4.11 -1.16 -4.38
CA ILE A 11 4.67 -0.04 -3.59
C ILE A 11 4.48 1.26 -4.36
N ILE A 12 3.32 1.86 -4.17
CA ILE A 12 3.11 3.29 -4.40
C ILE A 12 2.34 3.79 -3.17
N ASN A 13 3.09 4.21 -2.16
CA ASN A 13 2.59 5.11 -1.13
C ASN A 13 3.24 6.48 -1.35
N GLY A 14 2.40 7.51 -1.32
CA GLY A 14 2.72 8.90 -1.56
C GLY A 14 2.68 9.26 -3.05
N ILE A 15 1.55 9.78 -3.55
CA ILE A 15 1.66 10.78 -4.61
C ILE A 15 2.38 11.96 -3.97
N ALA A 16 3.70 11.93 -4.09
CA ALA A 16 4.52 13.11 -4.05
C ALA A 16 3.85 14.11 -5.01
N GLY A 17 3.31 15.19 -4.45
CA GLY A 17 2.78 16.30 -5.21
C GLY A 17 3.75 16.60 -6.34
N LEU A 18 3.24 16.60 -7.57
CA LEU A 18 3.95 16.61 -8.86
C LEU A 18 5.20 17.52 -8.86
N ALA A 19 6.31 17.05 -8.29
CA ALA A 19 7.56 17.79 -8.19
C ALA A 19 8.46 17.30 -9.32
N ILE A 20 8.25 17.91 -10.49
CA ILE A 20 9.12 17.71 -11.65
C ILE A 20 10.47 18.31 -11.30
N LEU A 21 11.45 17.48 -10.94
CA LEU A 21 12.84 17.89 -10.89
C LEU A 21 13.76 16.90 -11.59
N SER A 22 14.57 17.51 -12.46
CA SER A 22 15.56 16.91 -13.34
C SER A 22 16.78 16.36 -12.60
N SER A 23 17.16 15.13 -12.96
CA SER A 23 18.52 14.66 -13.26
C SER A 23 19.71 15.12 -12.39
N CYS A 24 20.30 14.12 -11.73
CA CYS A 24 21.74 13.89 -11.48
C CYS A 24 22.56 14.97 -10.75
N GLY A 25 22.71 14.74 -9.45
CA GLY A 25 23.83 15.16 -8.62
C GLY A 25 23.55 14.70 -7.19
N SER A 26 24.57 14.28 -6.42
CA SER A 26 24.39 14.01 -4.99
C SER A 26 24.14 15.34 -4.25
N THR A 27 22.95 15.90 -4.38
CA THR A 27 22.53 17.09 -3.66
C THR A 27 22.41 16.73 -2.20
N SER A 28 23.16 17.44 -1.35
CA SER A 28 23.06 17.33 0.10
C SER A 28 21.59 17.47 0.55
N MET A 29 21.02 16.40 1.11
CA MET A 29 19.66 16.36 1.70
C MET A 29 19.49 17.31 2.89
N LEU A 30 20.59 17.84 3.42
CA LEU A 30 20.59 18.76 4.55
C LEU A 30 20.76 20.22 4.14
N HIS A 31 20.04 21.10 4.84
CA HIS A 31 20.35 22.52 4.95
C HIS A 31 21.49 22.75 5.96
N LYS A 32 22.75 22.49 5.56
CA LYS A 32 23.96 22.60 6.41
C LYS A 32 24.18 23.94 7.14
N ARG A 33 23.49 25.02 6.76
CA ARG A 33 23.59 26.36 7.37
C ARG A 33 22.44 26.69 8.32
N ILE A 34 21.43 25.83 8.41
CA ILE A 34 20.27 26.00 9.29
C ILE A 34 20.52 25.14 10.53
N THR A 35 20.61 25.81 11.68
CA THR A 35 20.96 25.19 12.96
C THR A 35 19.85 25.36 14.01
N THR A 36 18.67 25.82 13.59
CA THR A 36 17.54 26.09 14.48
C THR A 36 16.24 25.70 13.78
N GLU A 37 15.32 25.10 14.53
CA GLU A 37 13.99 24.69 14.08
C GLU A 37 13.21 25.82 13.42
N ASP A 38 13.08 26.97 14.06
CA ASP A 38 12.34 28.13 13.52
C ASP A 38 12.78 28.51 12.09
N LYS A 39 14.10 28.48 11.85
CA LYS A 39 14.66 28.78 10.51
C LYS A 39 14.41 27.66 9.51
N CYS A 40 14.33 26.41 9.96
CA CYS A 40 13.99 25.28 9.13
C CYS A 40 12.52 25.34 8.71
N ASN A 41 11.63 25.59 9.66
CA ASN A 41 10.18 25.65 9.44
C ASN A 41 9.77 26.86 8.57
N CYS A 42 10.62 27.90 8.49
CA CYS A 42 10.45 29.01 7.55
C CYS A 42 10.85 28.67 6.10
N LYS A 43 11.48 27.51 5.86
CA LYS A 43 11.82 27.05 4.52
C LYS A 43 10.71 26.14 4.00
N LYS A 44 10.32 26.40 2.76
CA LYS A 44 9.39 25.53 2.05
C LYS A 44 10.02 24.15 1.89
N ASP A 45 9.20 23.11 2.00
CA ASP A 45 9.60 21.72 1.76
C ASP A 45 10.83 21.36 2.63
N SER A 46 10.81 21.76 3.90
CA SER A 46 11.89 21.51 4.86
C SER A 46 11.36 20.96 6.18
N TYR A 47 12.11 20.04 6.78
CA TYR A 47 11.68 19.33 7.99
C TYR A 47 12.79 19.31 9.04
N TRP A 48 12.45 19.71 10.26
CA TRP A 48 13.39 19.70 11.38
C TRP A 48 13.33 18.37 12.14
N TYR A 49 14.46 17.65 12.18
CA TYR A 49 14.56 16.35 12.87
C TYR A 49 15.98 16.10 13.37
N GLU A 50 16.11 15.57 14.60
CA GLU A 50 17.40 15.23 15.22
C GLU A 50 18.46 16.35 15.17
N ASN A 51 18.02 17.60 15.42
CA ASN A 51 18.84 18.83 15.34
C ASN A 51 19.39 19.14 13.94
N GLN A 52 18.76 18.61 12.90
CA GLN A 52 19.11 18.83 11.51
C GLN A 52 17.89 19.36 10.74
N CYS A 53 18.15 20.13 9.69
CA CYS A 53 17.12 20.61 8.78
C CYS A 53 17.23 19.86 7.45
N TRP A 54 16.27 18.97 7.21
CA TRP A 54 16.15 18.15 6.01
C TRP A 54 15.40 18.91 4.92
N LYS A 55 15.79 18.66 3.67
CA LYS A 55 15.19 19.26 2.48
C LYS A 55 14.26 18.27 1.82
N ASP A 56 13.27 18.82 1.13
CA ASP A 56 12.38 18.11 0.22
C ASP A 56 11.74 16.88 0.90
N TYR A 57 11.42 17.00 2.19
CA TYR A 57 10.80 15.95 3.00
C TYR A 57 9.54 16.48 3.66
N GLU A 58 8.46 15.73 3.51
CA GLU A 58 7.16 15.95 4.12
C GLU A 58 6.85 14.76 5.04
N ASP A 59 6.30 15.06 6.22
CA ASP A 59 5.96 14.04 7.21
C ASP A 59 4.52 13.56 6.97
N GLU A 60 4.39 12.42 6.30
CA GLU A 60 3.10 11.79 5.97
C GLU A 60 2.54 10.94 7.13
N ALA A 61 3.14 11.02 8.33
CA ALA A 61 2.71 10.22 9.47
C ALA A 61 1.31 10.60 9.96
N ILE A 62 0.43 9.59 10.04
CA ILE A 62 -0.87 9.74 10.69
C ILE A 62 -0.67 9.73 12.20
N SER A 63 -1.19 10.72 12.92
CA SER A 63 -1.14 10.74 14.38
C SER A 63 -2.11 9.72 15.00
N ILE A 64 -1.74 9.18 16.17
CA ILE A 64 -2.55 8.19 16.92
C ILE A 64 -3.95 8.75 17.25
N ASN A 65 -4.08 10.06 17.45
CA ASN A 65 -5.38 10.66 17.79
C ASN A 65 -6.29 10.81 16.56
N ASP A 66 -5.70 10.78 15.36
CA ASP A 66 -6.40 11.11 14.11
C ASP A 66 -6.71 9.87 13.27
N ILE A 67 -6.02 8.75 13.50
CA ILE A 67 -6.13 7.52 12.70
C ILE A 67 -7.56 7.01 12.55
N ASP A 68 -8.37 7.02 13.62
CA ASP A 68 -9.77 6.58 13.52
C ASP A 68 -10.59 7.50 12.60
N SER A 69 -10.30 8.81 12.60
CA SER A 69 -10.99 9.77 11.71
C SER A 69 -10.53 9.63 10.26
N VAL A 70 -9.22 9.43 10.05
CA VAL A 70 -8.64 9.18 8.71
C VAL A 70 -9.22 7.90 8.11
N VAL A 71 -9.17 6.79 8.83
CA VAL A 71 -9.71 5.51 8.37
C VAL A 71 -11.21 5.61 8.08
N ASN A 72 -11.99 6.29 8.92
CA ASN A 72 -13.42 6.49 8.66
C ASN A 72 -13.68 7.30 7.38
N ALA A 73 -12.90 8.34 7.13
CA ALA A 73 -13.02 9.15 5.91
C ALA A 73 -12.66 8.33 4.65
N GLU A 74 -11.53 7.63 4.68
CA GLU A 74 -11.08 6.75 3.59
C GLU A 74 -12.11 5.64 3.31
N MET A 75 -12.66 5.01 4.35
CA MET A 75 -13.69 3.97 4.20
C MET A 75 -14.99 4.52 3.57
N ILE A 76 -15.44 5.72 3.97
CA ILE A 76 -16.62 6.36 3.37
C ILE A 76 -16.39 6.65 1.90
N GLN A 77 -15.21 7.15 1.53
CA GLN A 77 -14.86 7.40 0.13
C GLN A 77 -14.81 6.10 -0.66
N ALA A 78 -14.17 5.06 -0.12
CA ALA A 78 -14.06 3.78 -0.77
C ALA A 78 -15.42 3.08 -0.98
N GLU A 79 -16.31 3.13 0.02
CA GLU A 79 -17.67 2.57 -0.08
C GLU A 79 -18.56 3.33 -1.08
N ALA A 80 -18.29 4.62 -1.31
CA ALA A 80 -18.99 5.43 -2.31
C ALA A 80 -18.45 5.24 -3.73
N ALA A 81 -17.26 4.64 -3.89
CA ALA A 81 -16.60 4.50 -5.18
C ALA A 81 -17.30 3.48 -6.07
N ASN A 82 -17.91 3.99 -7.14
CA ASN A 82 -18.59 3.17 -8.11
C ASN A 82 -18.19 3.59 -9.52
N ILE A 83 -18.11 2.60 -10.39
CA ILE A 83 -18.13 2.81 -11.83
C ILE A 83 -19.55 2.64 -12.34
N PHE A 84 -20.01 3.64 -13.07
CA PHE A 84 -21.30 3.62 -13.74
C PHE A 84 -21.09 3.17 -15.18
N ILE A 85 -21.67 2.04 -15.57
CA ILE A 85 -21.68 1.55 -16.95
C ILE A 85 -23.11 1.68 -17.48
N ARG A 86 -23.32 2.53 -18.48
CA ARG A 86 -24.66 2.96 -18.93
C ARG A 86 -25.44 3.57 -17.76
N ASP A 87 -26.50 2.89 -17.31
CA ASP A 87 -27.36 3.32 -16.19
C ASP A 87 -27.20 2.43 -14.95
N LYS A 88 -26.22 1.53 -14.93
CA LYS A 88 -25.95 0.60 -13.82
C LYS A 88 -24.69 1.01 -13.07
N SER A 89 -24.72 0.86 -11.75
CA SER A 89 -23.61 1.14 -10.84
C SER A 89 -22.96 -0.15 -10.38
N TYR A 90 -21.63 -0.19 -10.37
CA TYR A 90 -20.83 -1.32 -9.88
C TYR A 90 -19.76 -0.79 -8.93
N PRO A 91 -19.53 -1.44 -7.78
CA PRO A 91 -18.39 -1.10 -6.91
C PRO A 91 -17.08 -1.23 -7.68
N ILE A 92 -16.15 -0.31 -7.40
CA ILE A 92 -14.78 -0.43 -7.89
C ILE A 92 -14.05 -1.41 -6.96
N ASP A 93 -13.53 -2.49 -7.54
CA ASP A 93 -12.82 -3.53 -6.81
C ASP A 93 -11.34 -3.14 -6.61
N ILE A 94 -10.72 -2.53 -7.63
CA ILE A 94 -9.33 -2.06 -7.61
C ILE A 94 -9.24 -0.73 -8.35
N PHE A 95 -8.48 0.20 -7.80
CA PHE A 95 -8.07 1.43 -8.49
C PHE A 95 -6.59 1.66 -8.23
N PHE A 96 -5.75 1.64 -9.27
CA PHE A 96 -4.32 1.88 -9.17
C PHE A 96 -3.86 2.96 -10.14
N PRO A 97 -3.53 4.16 -9.62
CA PRO A 97 -2.73 5.15 -10.33
C PRO A 97 -1.26 4.76 -10.26
N ILE A 98 -0.65 4.48 -11.40
CA ILE A 98 0.75 4.05 -11.51
C ILE A 98 1.54 5.11 -12.28
N PRO A 99 2.41 5.89 -11.62
CA PRO A 99 3.35 6.76 -12.29
C PRO A 99 4.49 5.95 -12.91
N GLU A 100 4.78 6.19 -14.18
CA GLU A 100 5.97 5.72 -14.91
C GLU A 100 6.69 6.93 -15.51
N ASP A 101 7.95 6.79 -15.91
CA ASP A 101 8.83 7.91 -16.33
C ASP A 101 8.19 8.93 -17.30
N ASP A 102 7.43 8.45 -18.29
CA ASP A 102 6.82 9.28 -19.34
C ASP A 102 5.27 9.19 -19.38
N VAL A 103 4.69 8.28 -18.62
CA VAL A 103 3.26 7.94 -18.68
C VAL A 103 2.71 7.69 -17.29
N PHE A 104 1.47 8.14 -17.06
CA PHE A 104 0.70 7.84 -15.87
C PHE A 104 -0.38 6.84 -16.26
N ILE A 105 -0.35 5.66 -15.67
CA ILE A 105 -1.28 4.58 -15.99
C ILE A 105 -2.38 4.57 -14.94
N ILE A 106 -3.64 4.49 -15.37
CA ILE A 106 -4.76 4.22 -14.47
C ILE A 106 -5.28 2.84 -14.81
N LEU A 107 -5.18 1.94 -13.83
CA LEU A 107 -5.78 0.62 -13.82
C LEU A 107 -7.01 0.63 -12.91
N LEU A 108 -8.16 0.22 -13.43
CA LEU A 108 -9.38 0.05 -12.64
C LEU A 108 -9.95 -1.35 -12.89
N GLU A 109 -10.32 -2.06 -11.83
CA GLU A 109 -11.07 -3.32 -11.92
C GLU A 109 -12.44 -3.20 -11.27
N TYR A 110 -13.42 -3.86 -11.87
CA TYR A 110 -14.79 -3.95 -11.34
C TYR A 110 -15.45 -5.24 -11.81
N THR A 111 -16.50 -5.65 -11.12
CA THR A 111 -17.29 -6.85 -11.47
C THR A 111 -18.68 -6.46 -11.94
N ASP A 112 -19.02 -6.78 -13.19
CA ASP A 112 -20.37 -6.63 -13.74
C ASP A 112 -21.10 -7.97 -13.90
N GLU A 113 -22.30 -7.93 -14.49
CA GLU A 113 -23.13 -9.11 -14.75
C GLU A 113 -22.45 -10.13 -15.66
N GLY A 114 -21.47 -9.71 -16.46
CA GLY A 114 -20.65 -10.54 -17.32
C GLY A 114 -19.31 -10.94 -16.68
N GLY A 115 -19.14 -10.74 -15.37
CA GLY A 115 -17.92 -11.07 -14.63
C GLY A 115 -16.93 -9.91 -14.50
N ARG A 116 -15.71 -10.20 -14.04
CA ARG A 116 -14.67 -9.19 -13.85
C ARG A 116 -14.26 -8.49 -15.14
N LYS A 117 -13.96 -7.21 -15.02
CA LYS A 117 -13.45 -6.35 -16.08
C LYS A 117 -12.25 -5.55 -15.56
N SER A 118 -11.26 -5.37 -16.42
CA SER A 118 -10.12 -4.48 -16.19
C SER A 118 -10.14 -3.35 -17.23
N MET A 119 -10.05 -2.10 -16.77
CA MET A 119 -9.88 -0.92 -17.61
C MET A 119 -8.47 -0.36 -17.45
N LEU A 120 -7.80 -0.13 -18.58
CA LEU A 120 -6.45 0.43 -18.62
C LEU A 120 -6.44 1.72 -19.44
N SER A 121 -5.94 2.79 -18.85
CA SER A 121 -5.74 4.08 -19.51
C SER A 121 -4.31 4.57 -19.31
N GLN A 122 -3.71 5.11 -20.36
CA GLN A 122 -2.35 5.64 -20.35
C GLN A 122 -2.37 7.13 -20.63
N ILE A 123 -1.90 7.94 -19.69
CA ILE A 123 -1.88 9.39 -19.76
C ILE A 123 -0.43 9.85 -19.90
N PRO A 124 0.01 10.39 -21.03
CA PRO A 124 1.35 10.97 -21.12
C PRO A 124 1.54 12.06 -20.06
N ILE A 125 2.62 12.02 -19.26
CA ILE A 125 2.85 12.98 -18.15
C ILE A 125 2.81 14.43 -18.63
N LYS A 126 3.30 14.70 -19.84
CA LYS A 126 3.26 16.03 -20.48
C LYS A 126 1.83 16.59 -20.64
N LYS A 127 0.80 15.74 -20.64
CA LYS A 127 -0.62 16.14 -20.70
C LYS A 127 -1.22 16.41 -19.32
N MET A 128 -0.63 15.91 -18.22
CA MET A 128 -1.17 16.05 -16.86
C MET A 128 -1.34 17.51 -16.41
N ARG A 129 -0.59 18.46 -17.01
CA ARG A 129 -0.72 19.90 -16.74
C ARG A 129 -1.94 20.57 -17.37
N LYS A 130 -2.83 19.81 -18.02
CA LYS A 130 -4.03 20.32 -18.69
C LYS A 130 -5.25 20.06 -17.81
N GLU A 131 -6.19 21.02 -17.78
CA GLU A 131 -7.44 20.89 -17.01
C GLU A 131 -8.31 19.70 -17.45
N ASN A 132 -8.27 19.33 -18.74
CA ASN A 132 -9.00 18.18 -19.28
C ASN A 132 -8.06 17.33 -20.13
N ILE A 133 -8.01 16.03 -19.83
CA ILE A 133 -7.07 15.10 -20.45
C ILE A 133 -7.84 13.97 -21.12
N SER A 134 -7.82 13.95 -22.44
CA SER A 134 -8.41 12.88 -23.24
C SER A 134 -7.36 11.86 -23.65
N THR A 135 -7.63 10.58 -23.42
CA THR A 135 -6.78 9.46 -23.80
C THR A 135 -7.60 8.21 -24.13
N ASP A 136 -6.93 7.17 -24.65
CA ASP A 136 -7.55 5.89 -24.96
C ASP A 136 -7.79 5.07 -23.69
N VAL A 137 -8.88 4.30 -23.68
CA VAL A 137 -9.17 3.28 -22.67
C VAL A 137 -9.30 1.92 -23.32
N LEU A 138 -8.64 0.93 -22.72
CA LEU A 138 -8.73 -0.47 -23.08
C LEU A 138 -9.56 -1.20 -22.03
N VAL A 139 -10.57 -1.96 -22.44
CA VAL A 139 -11.38 -2.78 -21.55
C VAL A 139 -11.10 -4.25 -21.84
N LEU A 140 -10.77 -5.02 -20.82
CA LEU A 140 -10.43 -6.44 -20.88
C LEU A 140 -11.36 -7.22 -19.96
N ASN A 141 -11.68 -8.47 -20.33
CA ASN A 141 -12.33 -9.40 -19.42
C ASN A 141 -11.28 -10.00 -18.48
N GLY A 142 -11.67 -10.16 -17.22
CA GLY A 142 -10.80 -10.72 -16.18
C GLY A 142 -10.02 -9.67 -15.41
N THR A 143 -8.98 -10.12 -14.71
CA THR A 143 -8.16 -9.34 -13.79
C THR A 143 -6.71 -9.33 -14.25
N ILE A 144 -6.08 -8.15 -14.23
CA ILE A 144 -4.66 -8.00 -14.52
C ILE A 144 -3.83 -8.55 -13.35
N MET A 145 -4.31 -8.40 -12.12
CA MET A 145 -3.60 -8.81 -10.91
C MET A 145 -3.64 -10.32 -10.63
N GLY A 146 -4.70 -11.02 -11.08
CA GLY A 146 -4.86 -12.46 -10.85
C GLY A 146 -4.33 -13.38 -11.96
N GLY A 147 -3.77 -12.83 -13.04
CA GLY A 147 -3.27 -13.61 -14.19
C GLY A 147 -4.36 -14.27 -15.05
N GLU A 148 -5.64 -14.01 -14.76
CA GLU A 148 -6.79 -14.43 -15.55
C GLU A 148 -7.25 -13.26 -16.43
N LEU A 149 -6.56 -13.05 -17.56
CA LEU A 149 -6.83 -11.93 -18.45
C LEU A 149 -7.02 -12.41 -19.89
N ASP A 150 -8.13 -12.01 -20.51
CA ASP A 150 -8.38 -12.30 -21.91
C ASP A 150 -7.38 -11.53 -22.80
N SER A 151 -6.72 -12.25 -23.71
CA SER A 151 -5.78 -11.64 -24.66
C SER A 151 -6.42 -10.75 -25.72
N ILE A 152 -7.75 -10.81 -25.86
CA ILE A 152 -8.54 -10.02 -26.80
C ILE A 152 -9.28 -8.95 -26.00
N PRO A 153 -9.12 -7.66 -26.34
CA PRO A 153 -9.89 -6.59 -25.71
C PRO A 153 -11.38 -6.84 -25.79
N PHE A 154 -12.06 -6.72 -24.65
CA PHE A 154 -13.53 -6.68 -24.59
C PHE A 154 -14.05 -5.43 -25.32
N GLY A 155 -13.34 -4.32 -25.22
CA GLY A 155 -13.65 -3.11 -25.95
C GLY A 155 -12.53 -2.07 -25.90
N ASN A 156 -12.63 -1.06 -26.75
CA ASN A 156 -11.73 0.08 -26.76
C ASN A 156 -12.51 1.39 -26.91
N GLY A 157 -11.91 2.47 -26.44
CA GLY A 157 -12.63 3.71 -26.30
C GLY A 157 -11.76 4.90 -25.98
N THR A 158 -12.41 5.99 -25.60
CA THR A 158 -11.78 7.22 -25.12
C THR A 158 -12.33 7.57 -23.75
N VAL A 159 -11.48 8.16 -22.92
CA VAL A 159 -11.82 8.65 -21.59
C VAL A 159 -11.22 10.02 -21.39
N ASP A 160 -12.03 10.90 -20.79
CA ASP A 160 -11.64 12.22 -20.34
C ASP A 160 -11.45 12.16 -18.82
N PHE A 161 -10.25 12.55 -18.38
CA PHE A 161 -9.89 12.68 -16.98
C PHE A 161 -9.89 14.14 -16.55
N LYS A 162 -10.43 14.37 -15.35
CA LYS A 162 -10.35 15.63 -14.61
C LYS A 162 -9.86 15.34 -13.20
N PHE A 163 -8.72 15.90 -12.85
CA PHE A 163 -8.15 15.83 -11.51
C PHE A 163 -8.68 16.99 -10.67
N THR A 164 -8.90 16.76 -9.38
CA THR A 164 -9.22 17.84 -8.44
C THR A 164 -7.99 18.72 -8.19
N ASP A 165 -8.22 19.96 -7.73
CA ASP A 165 -7.12 20.91 -7.47
C ASP A 165 -6.17 20.45 -6.35
N GLU A 166 -6.66 19.58 -5.46
CA GLU A 166 -5.89 18.94 -4.39
C GLU A 166 -5.18 17.65 -4.87
N GLY A 167 -5.59 17.07 -6.00
CA GLY A 167 -4.98 15.88 -6.60
C GLY A 167 -5.52 14.54 -6.09
N ASP A 168 -6.33 14.57 -5.02
CA ASP A 168 -6.78 13.37 -4.29
C ASP A 168 -7.86 12.56 -5.02
N GLU A 169 -8.57 13.20 -5.97
CA GLU A 169 -9.64 12.56 -6.74
C GLU A 169 -9.44 12.75 -8.24
N VAL A 170 -9.75 11.69 -8.99
CA VAL A 170 -9.84 11.73 -10.45
C VAL A 170 -11.26 11.37 -10.89
N HIS A 171 -11.88 12.28 -11.62
CA HIS A 171 -13.15 12.03 -12.30
C HIS A 171 -12.88 11.60 -13.73
N ALA A 172 -13.41 10.44 -14.09
CA ALA A 172 -13.29 9.88 -15.43
C ALA A 172 -14.67 9.83 -16.10
N ASN A 173 -14.76 10.32 -17.33
CA ASN A 173 -15.94 10.19 -18.18
C ASN A 173 -15.52 9.66 -19.54
N GLY A 174 -16.07 8.54 -19.97
CA GLY A 174 -15.61 7.91 -21.19
C GLY A 174 -16.66 7.09 -21.91
N THR A 175 -16.26 6.59 -23.07
CA THR A 175 -17.04 5.65 -23.85
C THR A 175 -16.14 4.60 -24.46
N PHE A 176 -16.60 3.36 -24.55
CA PHE A 176 -15.93 2.31 -25.31
C PHE A 176 -16.92 1.57 -26.21
N THR A 177 -16.42 0.94 -27.27
CA THR A 177 -17.21 0.07 -28.14
C THR A 177 -16.77 -1.36 -27.93
N THR A 178 -17.73 -2.28 -27.82
CA THR A 178 -17.47 -3.70 -27.60
C THR A 178 -16.91 -4.38 -28.84
N SER A 179 -15.95 -5.28 -28.67
CA SER A 179 -15.39 -6.08 -29.76
C SER A 179 -16.47 -6.99 -30.36
N GLY A 180 -16.83 -6.76 -31.62
CA GLY A 180 -17.83 -7.54 -32.36
C GLY A 180 -19.25 -6.98 -32.34
N ASP A 181 -19.50 -5.91 -31.57
CA ASP A 181 -20.78 -5.20 -31.55
C ASP A 181 -20.52 -3.69 -31.54
N SER A 182 -21.03 -2.97 -32.55
CA SER A 182 -20.84 -1.52 -32.74
C SER A 182 -21.61 -0.64 -31.73
N ASN A 183 -22.03 -1.22 -30.60
CA ASN A 183 -22.70 -0.53 -29.52
C ASN A 183 -21.69 0.25 -28.66
N THR A 184 -21.83 1.57 -28.68
CA THR A 184 -21.08 2.46 -27.78
C THR A 184 -21.65 2.38 -26.36
N VAL A 185 -20.79 2.06 -25.41
CA VAL A 185 -21.06 2.00 -23.98
C VAL A 185 -20.47 3.24 -23.32
N LYS A 186 -21.29 3.99 -22.59
CA LYS A 186 -20.83 5.11 -21.76
C LYS A 186 -20.43 4.61 -20.38
N PHE A 187 -19.40 5.21 -19.81
CA PHE A 187 -19.04 5.00 -18.43
C PHE A 187 -18.55 6.28 -17.74
N ASN A 188 -18.65 6.31 -16.42
CA ASN A 188 -18.00 7.30 -15.58
C ASN A 188 -17.65 6.71 -14.21
N TYR A 189 -16.63 7.26 -13.57
CA TYR A 189 -16.26 6.92 -12.20
C TYR A 189 -15.50 8.07 -11.52
N THR A 190 -15.43 8.02 -10.20
CA THR A 190 -14.48 8.80 -9.39
C THR A 190 -13.53 7.81 -8.73
N GLY A 191 -12.23 7.97 -8.97
CA GLY A 191 -11.17 7.22 -8.27
C GLY A 191 -10.44 8.14 -7.29
N SER A 192 -9.97 7.59 -6.18
CA SER A 192 -9.15 8.29 -5.19
C SER A 192 -8.11 7.35 -4.60
N GLU A 193 -7.10 7.90 -3.93
CA GLU A 193 -6.07 7.12 -3.23
C GLU A 193 -6.66 6.21 -2.15
N SER A 194 -7.77 6.63 -1.52
CA SER A 194 -8.52 5.83 -0.54
C SER A 194 -8.93 4.45 -1.08
N LEU A 195 -9.12 4.31 -2.41
CA LEU A 195 -9.37 3.01 -3.03
C LEU A 195 -8.11 2.19 -3.21
N SER A 196 -7.01 2.82 -3.59
CA SER A 196 -5.71 2.17 -3.77
C SER A 196 -5.14 1.67 -2.43
N GLY A 197 -5.30 2.45 -1.35
CA GLY A 197 -4.85 2.12 0.00
C GLY A 197 -5.81 1.23 0.80
N LEU A 198 -6.96 0.83 0.23
CA LEU A 198 -7.99 0.10 0.96
C LEU A 198 -7.51 -1.30 1.40
N GLY A 199 -6.77 -1.98 0.52
CA GLY A 199 -6.45 -3.41 0.63
C GLY A 199 -7.67 -4.31 0.37
N ASP A 200 -7.42 -5.58 0.07
CA ASP A 200 -8.49 -6.56 -0.21
C ASP A 200 -8.75 -7.52 0.95
N SER A 201 -8.11 -7.28 2.10
CA SER A 201 -8.07 -8.17 3.26
C SER A 201 -9.42 -8.79 3.65
N LYS A 202 -9.39 -10.08 4.00
CA LYS A 202 -10.52 -10.86 4.50
C LYS A 202 -10.18 -11.42 5.87
N LEU A 203 -11.10 -11.24 6.81
CA LEU A 203 -10.99 -11.75 8.17
C LEU A 203 -12.14 -12.74 8.44
N GLU A 204 -11.81 -13.97 8.79
CA GLU A 204 -12.78 -15.01 9.17
C GLU A 204 -12.53 -15.47 10.60
N ILE A 205 -13.58 -15.50 11.44
CA ILE A 205 -13.45 -15.93 12.83
C ILE A 205 -13.85 -17.40 12.96
N ILE A 206 -12.92 -18.22 13.46
CA ILE A 206 -13.13 -19.65 13.70
C ILE A 206 -12.73 -19.95 15.14
N GLY A 207 -13.72 -20.15 16.01
CA GLY A 207 -13.49 -20.38 17.44
C GLY A 207 -12.92 -19.14 18.13
N ASP A 208 -11.73 -19.25 18.69
CA ASP A 208 -10.97 -18.20 19.36
C ASP A 208 -9.82 -17.63 18.51
N GLU A 209 -9.80 -17.97 17.22
CA GLU A 209 -8.84 -17.47 16.24
C GLU A 209 -9.56 -16.67 15.14
N ALA A 210 -8.87 -15.66 14.60
CA ALA A 210 -9.29 -14.95 13.40
C ALA A 210 -8.25 -15.13 12.30
N PHE A 211 -8.68 -15.60 11.14
CA PHE A 211 -7.86 -15.89 9.97
C PHE A 211 -7.87 -14.70 9.03
N LEU A 212 -6.71 -14.09 8.83
CA LEU A 212 -6.49 -12.94 7.97
C LEU A 212 -5.78 -13.40 6.68
N SER A 213 -6.29 -12.94 5.54
CA SER A 213 -5.77 -13.18 4.19
C SER A 213 -5.99 -11.95 3.31
N GLY A 214 -5.30 -11.88 2.18
CA GLY A 214 -5.38 -10.73 1.27
C GLY A 214 -4.56 -9.55 1.77
N ASP A 215 -4.30 -8.60 0.87
CA ASP A 215 -3.40 -7.48 1.11
C ASP A 215 -3.97 -6.49 2.10
N LEU A 216 -3.08 -6.00 2.95
CA LEU A 216 -3.42 -5.17 4.08
C LEU A 216 -3.62 -3.72 3.65
N GLY A 217 -4.54 -3.02 4.31
CA GLY A 217 -4.76 -1.59 4.06
C GLY A 217 -5.72 -1.00 5.07
N THR A 218 -6.37 0.10 4.70
CA THR A 218 -7.38 0.79 5.53
C THR A 218 -8.48 -0.15 6.00
N LYS A 219 -8.91 -1.08 5.15
CA LYS A 219 -9.92 -2.08 5.49
C LYS A 219 -9.47 -2.99 6.63
N THR A 220 -8.19 -3.36 6.66
CA THR A 220 -7.62 -4.22 7.70
C THR A 220 -7.68 -3.55 9.06
N TYR A 221 -7.34 -2.26 9.15
CA TYR A 221 -7.46 -1.50 10.40
C TYR A 221 -8.88 -1.59 10.97
N ARG A 222 -9.90 -1.33 10.13
CA ARG A 222 -11.30 -1.41 10.54
C ARG A 222 -11.68 -2.82 10.99
N GLN A 223 -11.24 -3.86 10.27
CA GLN A 223 -11.49 -5.26 10.63
C GLN A 223 -10.87 -5.64 11.97
N ILE A 224 -9.63 -5.22 12.23
CA ILE A 224 -8.94 -5.50 13.50
C ILE A 224 -9.56 -4.73 14.66
N LYS A 225 -9.95 -3.46 14.45
CA LYS A 225 -10.67 -2.68 15.45
C LYS A 225 -12.00 -3.34 15.83
N ASP A 226 -12.79 -3.73 14.83
CA ASP A 226 -14.05 -4.46 15.03
C ASP A 226 -13.83 -5.81 15.75
N LEU A 227 -12.79 -6.56 15.39
CA LEU A 227 -12.40 -7.79 16.07
C LEU A 227 -12.14 -7.56 17.57
N ILE A 228 -11.37 -6.52 17.91
CA ILE A 228 -11.02 -6.18 19.30
C ILE A 228 -12.27 -5.76 20.08
N ASP A 229 -13.12 -4.92 19.49
CA ASP A 229 -14.28 -4.35 20.17
C ASP A 229 -15.43 -5.36 20.34
N ASN A 230 -15.66 -6.21 19.33
CA ASN A 230 -16.87 -7.04 19.24
C ASN A 230 -16.61 -8.55 19.41
N HIS A 231 -15.35 -9.01 19.38
CA HIS A 231 -15.01 -10.42 19.50
C HIS A 231 -13.95 -10.69 20.60
N PRO A 232 -14.22 -10.33 21.87
CA PRO A 232 -13.24 -10.38 22.95
C PRO A 232 -12.73 -11.79 23.31
N ASN A 233 -13.40 -12.85 22.82
CA ASN A 233 -12.95 -14.23 22.99
C ASN A 233 -11.82 -14.60 22.02
N VAL A 234 -11.67 -13.89 20.91
CA VAL A 234 -10.56 -14.12 19.98
C VAL A 234 -9.26 -13.66 20.61
N LYS A 235 -8.24 -14.51 20.58
CA LYS A 235 -6.91 -14.22 21.15
C LYS A 235 -5.78 -14.33 20.15
N THR A 236 -6.01 -14.94 18.99
CA THR A 236 -4.98 -15.17 17.98
C THR A 236 -5.44 -14.69 16.62
N LEU A 237 -4.60 -13.87 15.98
CA LEU A 237 -4.70 -13.49 14.59
C LEU A 237 -3.79 -14.42 13.77
N VAL A 238 -4.39 -15.28 12.96
CA VAL A 238 -3.68 -16.21 12.07
C VAL A 238 -3.52 -15.54 10.71
N LEU A 239 -2.28 -15.23 10.32
CA LEU A 239 -1.97 -14.65 9.03
C LEU A 239 -1.66 -15.80 8.05
N THR A 240 -2.41 -15.86 6.95
CA THR A 240 -2.35 -16.96 5.98
C THR A 240 -1.57 -16.56 4.73
N THR A 241 -2.24 -16.13 3.66
CA THR A 241 -1.60 -15.64 2.43
C THR A 241 -1.82 -14.13 2.32
N ILE A 242 -0.74 -13.34 2.49
CA ILE A 242 -0.77 -11.88 2.53
C ILE A 242 0.52 -11.35 1.88
N SER A 243 0.42 -10.64 0.76
CA SER A 243 1.64 -10.21 0.04
C SER A 243 2.30 -8.98 0.65
N GLY A 244 1.52 -8.13 1.33
CA GLY A 244 2.01 -6.95 2.01
C GLY A 244 0.92 -5.99 2.45
N SER A 245 1.30 -4.75 2.71
CA SER A 245 0.39 -3.62 2.90
C SER A 245 0.44 -2.69 1.69
N VAL A 246 -0.73 -2.20 1.29
CA VAL A 246 -0.85 -1.11 0.30
C VAL A 246 -0.94 0.27 0.96
N ASN A 247 -1.14 0.34 2.29
CA ASN A 247 -1.13 1.58 3.07
C ASN A 247 -0.29 1.37 4.34
N ASP A 248 0.99 1.72 4.27
CA ASP A 248 1.97 1.44 5.34
C ASP A 248 1.73 2.30 6.58
N ALA A 249 1.30 3.55 6.38
CA ALA A 249 0.97 4.47 7.46
C ALA A 249 -0.15 3.89 8.34
N VAL A 250 -1.22 3.38 7.73
CA VAL A 250 -2.31 2.70 8.44
C VAL A 250 -1.89 1.33 8.97
N ASN A 251 -1.00 0.59 8.28
CA ASN A 251 -0.55 -0.72 8.74
C ASN A 251 0.22 -0.66 10.08
N MET A 252 1.07 0.36 10.28
CA MET A 252 1.73 0.59 11.58
C MET A 252 0.72 0.81 12.72
N HIS A 253 -0.38 1.52 12.46
CA HIS A 253 -1.45 1.70 13.44
C HIS A 253 -2.28 0.43 13.63
N THR A 254 -2.47 -0.37 12.59
CA THR A 254 -3.12 -1.68 12.67
C THR A 254 -2.32 -2.62 13.57
N GLY A 255 -0.99 -2.66 13.39
CA GLY A 255 -0.10 -3.39 14.28
C GLY A 255 -0.12 -2.85 15.71
N ARG A 256 -0.20 -1.54 15.91
CA ARG A 256 -0.38 -0.95 17.24
C ARG A 256 -1.65 -1.46 17.93
N LEU A 257 -2.79 -1.54 17.23
CA LEU A 257 -4.02 -2.11 17.77
C LEU A 257 -3.83 -3.56 18.23
N VAL A 258 -3.20 -4.40 17.40
CA VAL A 258 -2.87 -5.80 17.73
C VAL A 258 -2.01 -5.89 18.99
N HIS A 259 -0.96 -5.08 19.05
CA HIS A 259 -0.02 -5.04 20.17
C HIS A 259 -0.69 -4.59 21.47
N GLU A 260 -1.43 -3.48 21.44
CA GLU A 260 -2.10 -2.91 22.62
C GLU A 260 -3.24 -3.80 23.13
N ALA A 261 -3.94 -4.50 22.23
CA ALA A 261 -4.94 -5.50 22.58
C ALA A 261 -4.35 -6.83 23.08
N LYS A 262 -3.02 -7.00 23.01
CA LYS A 262 -2.30 -8.23 23.37
C LYS A 262 -2.79 -9.46 22.64
N LEU A 263 -3.15 -9.28 21.36
CA LEU A 263 -3.46 -10.42 20.49
C LEU A 263 -2.16 -11.17 20.17
N ASN A 264 -2.25 -12.49 20.09
CA ASN A 264 -1.19 -13.31 19.52
C ASN A 264 -1.25 -13.22 17.99
N THR A 265 -0.12 -13.42 17.33
CA THR A 265 -0.05 -13.63 15.89
C THR A 265 0.47 -15.02 15.60
N LYS A 266 -0.06 -15.64 14.57
CA LYS A 266 0.30 -17.00 14.16
C LYS A 266 0.44 -17.10 12.65
N VAL A 267 1.46 -17.82 12.19
CA VAL A 267 1.55 -18.30 10.80
C VAL A 267 1.63 -19.82 10.82
N LEU A 268 0.86 -20.44 9.93
CA LEU A 268 0.81 -21.89 9.75
C LEU A 268 1.91 -22.36 8.80
N ALA A 269 2.18 -23.67 8.78
CA ALA A 269 3.21 -24.25 7.92
C ALA A 269 3.00 -23.98 6.41
N ASP A 270 1.78 -23.68 5.97
CA ASP A 270 1.42 -23.33 4.59
C ASP A 270 1.13 -21.83 4.39
N SER A 271 1.36 -21.01 5.42
CA SER A 271 1.21 -19.56 5.32
C SER A 271 2.34 -18.93 4.50
N ASP A 272 2.00 -17.85 3.81
CA ASP A 272 2.89 -17.09 2.93
C ASP A 272 2.66 -15.60 3.15
N ILE A 273 3.53 -14.99 3.95
CA ILE A 273 3.44 -13.58 4.32
C ILE A 273 4.70 -12.83 3.88
N ALA A 274 4.53 -11.62 3.36
CA ALA A 274 5.66 -10.76 2.99
C ALA A 274 5.40 -9.28 3.31
N SER A 275 6.47 -8.48 3.28
CA SER A 275 6.39 -7.02 3.40
C SER A 275 5.69 -6.58 4.70
N GLY A 276 4.78 -5.60 4.65
CA GLY A 276 4.00 -5.14 5.80
C GLY A 276 3.14 -6.21 6.50
N ALA A 277 2.95 -7.40 5.91
CA ALA A 277 2.36 -8.52 6.65
C ALA A 277 3.28 -9.03 7.77
N VAL A 278 4.61 -8.95 7.57
CA VAL A 278 5.62 -9.30 8.57
C VAL A 278 5.63 -8.27 9.71
N ASP A 279 5.41 -6.99 9.39
CA ASP A 279 5.25 -5.90 10.36
C ASP A 279 4.08 -6.22 11.29
N LEU A 280 2.89 -6.50 10.72
CA LEU A 280 1.70 -6.89 11.46
C LEU A 280 1.91 -8.17 12.27
N PHE A 281 2.58 -9.18 11.71
CA PHE A 281 2.94 -10.40 12.44
C PHE A 281 3.81 -10.08 13.66
N CYS A 282 4.78 -9.17 13.52
CA CYS A 282 5.68 -8.78 14.60
C CYS A 282 4.99 -8.00 15.72
N ALA A 283 3.74 -7.54 15.52
CA ALA A 283 2.98 -6.82 16.53
C ALA A 283 2.38 -7.71 17.63
N GLY A 284 2.27 -9.02 17.39
CA GLY A 284 1.65 -9.94 18.34
C GLY A 284 2.40 -10.07 19.66
N GLU A 285 1.65 -10.27 20.76
CA GLU A 285 2.21 -10.53 22.10
C GLU A 285 3.01 -11.85 22.11
N ASN A 286 2.40 -12.93 21.61
CA ASN A 286 3.11 -14.14 21.22
C ASN A 286 3.07 -14.28 19.70
N ARG A 287 4.24 -14.55 19.11
CA ARG A 287 4.46 -14.66 17.67
C ARG A 287 4.81 -16.09 17.35
N ILE A 288 3.81 -16.83 16.89
CA ILE A 288 3.85 -18.28 16.72
C ILE A 288 4.14 -18.59 15.26
N VAL A 289 5.22 -19.32 15.02
CA VAL A 289 5.60 -19.79 13.68
C VAL A 289 5.58 -21.31 13.68
N GLU A 290 4.74 -21.90 12.83
CA GLU A 290 4.85 -23.32 12.47
C GLU A 290 5.92 -23.51 11.39
N GLN A 291 6.79 -24.51 11.57
CA GLN A 291 7.87 -24.78 10.63
C GLN A 291 7.31 -25.09 9.22
N GLY A 292 7.81 -24.37 8.22
CA GLY A 292 7.34 -24.43 6.83
C GLY A 292 6.75 -23.11 6.33
N ALA A 293 6.29 -22.24 7.25
CA ALA A 293 5.76 -20.92 6.91
C ALA A 293 6.78 -20.08 6.12
N LYS A 294 6.30 -19.39 5.07
CA LYS A 294 7.11 -18.44 4.30
C LYS A 294 6.94 -17.04 4.86
N ILE A 295 8.03 -16.45 5.36
CA ILE A 295 8.06 -15.09 5.92
C ILE A 295 9.10 -14.26 5.13
N GLY A 296 8.63 -13.28 4.37
CA GLY A 296 9.44 -12.50 3.44
C GLY A 296 9.62 -11.04 3.86
N ILE A 297 10.86 -10.57 3.93
CA ILE A 297 11.17 -9.16 4.22
C ILE A 297 11.85 -8.50 3.02
N HIS A 298 11.63 -7.19 2.86
CA HIS A 298 12.34 -6.36 1.88
C HIS A 298 12.30 -4.88 2.28
N SER A 299 13.07 -4.07 1.56
CA SER A 299 13.10 -2.63 1.71
C SER A 299 11.83 -1.96 1.19
N TRP A 300 11.45 -0.80 1.73
CA TRP A 300 10.40 0.03 1.13
C TRP A 300 11.02 1.08 0.20
N CYS A 301 10.16 1.68 -0.60
CA CYS A 301 10.47 2.71 -1.59
C CYS A 301 9.32 3.72 -1.60
N CYS A 302 9.51 5.00 -1.89
CA CYS A 302 10.76 5.74 -2.04
C CYS A 302 10.57 7.15 -1.49
N VAL A 303 11.66 7.83 -1.16
CA VAL A 303 11.65 9.28 -0.88
C VAL A 303 12.52 9.96 -1.92
N ASN A 304 11.91 10.79 -2.78
CA ASN A 304 12.59 11.49 -3.87
C ASN A 304 13.47 10.55 -4.73
N ASP A 305 12.87 9.48 -5.26
CA ASP A 305 13.52 8.44 -6.08
C ASP A 305 14.62 7.62 -5.37
N LEU A 306 14.78 7.78 -4.06
CA LEU A 306 15.72 6.99 -3.27
C LEU A 306 14.99 5.91 -2.49
N THR A 307 15.53 4.70 -2.57
CA THR A 307 15.07 3.57 -1.74
C THR A 307 15.46 3.80 -0.29
N ALA A 308 14.76 3.15 0.64
CA ALA A 308 15.00 3.35 2.06
C ALA A 308 16.45 3.09 2.50
N ILE A 309 17.15 2.15 1.86
CA ILE A 309 18.54 1.83 2.21
C ILE A 309 19.55 2.87 1.69
N GLU A 310 19.16 3.67 0.70
CA GLU A 310 19.97 4.77 0.16
C GLU A 310 19.86 6.05 1.01
N LEU A 311 18.83 6.15 1.84
CA LEU A 311 18.66 7.24 2.79
C LEU A 311 19.69 7.14 3.94
N PRO A 312 20.18 8.28 4.47
CA PRO A 312 20.94 8.29 5.70
C PRO A 312 20.15 7.65 6.86
N LYS A 313 20.83 6.91 7.75
CA LYS A 313 20.17 6.28 8.91
C LYS A 313 19.47 7.26 9.87
N ASP A 314 19.85 8.52 9.85
CA ASP A 314 19.22 9.59 10.65
C ASP A 314 18.16 10.37 9.85
N HIS A 315 17.85 9.94 8.63
CA HIS A 315 16.82 10.55 7.80
C HIS A 315 15.44 10.41 8.47
N PRO A 316 14.62 11.49 8.50
CA PRO A 316 13.32 11.48 9.18
C PRO A 316 12.34 10.46 8.62
N ALA A 317 12.46 10.06 7.34
CA ALA A 317 11.65 8.98 6.75
C ALA A 317 11.75 7.63 7.49
N HIS A 318 12.80 7.40 8.29
CA HIS A 318 12.90 6.18 9.11
C HIS A 318 12.14 6.28 10.43
N LYS A 319 11.76 7.49 10.87
CA LYS A 319 11.28 7.80 12.22
C LYS A 319 10.11 6.92 12.64
N ASP A 320 9.05 6.83 11.85
CA ASP A 320 7.83 6.15 12.27
C ASP A 320 7.98 4.64 12.29
N GLN A 321 8.68 4.07 11.30
CA GLN A 321 9.04 2.67 11.31
C GLN A 321 9.94 2.32 12.50
N LEU A 322 10.94 3.16 12.81
CA LEU A 322 11.77 2.98 14.00
C LEU A 322 10.95 3.04 15.29
N ASN A 323 9.99 3.97 15.39
CA ASN A 323 9.08 4.07 16.53
C ASN A 323 8.19 2.82 16.65
N TYR A 324 7.63 2.37 15.53
CA TYR A 324 6.76 1.21 15.44
C TYR A 324 7.47 -0.09 15.82
N PHE A 325 8.62 -0.39 15.21
CA PHE A 325 9.40 -1.58 15.55
C PHE A 325 9.96 -1.51 16.98
N THR A 326 10.31 -0.32 17.47
CA THR A 326 10.68 -0.12 18.87
C THR A 326 9.54 -0.45 19.83
N LEU A 327 8.31 -0.09 19.48
CA LEU A 327 7.12 -0.39 20.26
C LEU A 327 6.91 -1.91 20.37
N ILE A 328 6.89 -2.61 19.22
CA ILE A 328 6.43 -4.02 19.18
C ILE A 328 7.55 -5.05 19.42
N MET A 329 8.81 -4.74 19.09
CA MET A 329 9.97 -5.64 19.28
C MET A 329 10.97 -5.12 20.31
N GLY A 330 10.71 -3.96 20.91
CA GLY A 330 11.57 -3.33 21.92
C GLY A 330 12.75 -2.52 21.36
N LYS A 331 13.29 -1.63 22.20
CA LYS A 331 14.34 -0.64 21.86
C LYS A 331 15.64 -1.20 21.28
N GLY A 332 15.94 -2.47 21.55
CA GLY A 332 17.15 -3.13 21.03
C GLY A 332 16.89 -3.80 19.69
N ASN A 333 15.99 -4.78 19.68
CA ASN A 333 15.76 -5.63 18.52
C ASN A 333 14.98 -4.92 17.41
N GLY A 334 14.00 -4.07 17.75
CA GLY A 334 13.14 -3.40 16.78
C GLY A 334 13.90 -2.58 15.74
N PRO A 335 14.65 -1.55 16.13
CA PRO A 335 15.46 -0.76 15.20
C PRO A 335 16.44 -1.61 14.39
N ALA A 336 17.05 -2.63 15.00
CA ALA A 336 18.00 -3.50 14.32
C ALA A 336 17.33 -4.35 13.24
N PHE A 337 16.16 -4.92 13.56
CA PHE A 337 15.37 -5.72 12.62
C PHE A 337 14.82 -4.86 11.48
N TYR A 338 14.32 -3.65 11.77
CA TYR A 338 13.91 -2.71 10.73
C TYR A 338 15.03 -2.44 9.71
N TYR A 339 16.24 -2.09 10.16
CA TYR A 339 17.35 -1.90 9.22
C TYR A 339 17.78 -3.19 8.51
N HIS A 340 17.57 -4.34 9.13
CA HIS A 340 17.80 -5.61 8.46
C HIS A 340 16.84 -5.80 7.28
N THR A 341 15.53 -5.50 7.44
CA THR A 341 14.55 -5.62 6.34
C THR A 341 14.97 -4.78 5.13
N LEU A 342 15.46 -3.56 5.34
CA LEU A 342 15.93 -2.66 4.27
C LEU A 342 17.14 -3.22 3.52
N SER A 343 18.01 -3.97 4.19
CA SER A 343 19.24 -4.53 3.61
C SER A 343 19.08 -5.93 3.03
N ALA A 344 18.02 -6.64 3.39
CA ALA A 344 17.83 -8.05 3.06
C ALA A 344 17.44 -8.25 1.58
N ALA A 345 16.60 -7.36 1.05
CA ALA A 345 16.20 -7.34 -0.36
C ALA A 345 15.79 -5.92 -0.80
N PRO A 346 15.97 -5.55 -2.08
CA PRO A 346 15.41 -4.32 -2.62
C PRO A 346 13.88 -4.36 -2.60
N PHE A 347 13.24 -3.21 -2.79
CA PHE A 347 11.78 -3.08 -2.71
C PHE A 347 11.00 -3.89 -3.75
N ASP A 348 11.64 -4.27 -4.85
CA ASP A 348 11.08 -5.12 -5.90
C ASP A 348 11.52 -6.60 -5.79
N GLY A 349 12.16 -6.97 -4.68
CA GLY A 349 12.58 -8.32 -4.34
C GLY A 349 12.03 -8.78 -3.00
N VAL A 350 12.28 -10.04 -2.64
CA VAL A 350 11.89 -10.60 -1.34
C VAL A 350 13.00 -11.49 -0.79
N HIS A 351 13.43 -11.23 0.45
CA HIS A 351 14.26 -12.15 1.22
C HIS A 351 13.34 -13.05 2.06
N TRP A 352 13.16 -14.29 1.61
CA TRP A 352 12.46 -15.31 2.40
C TRP A 352 13.37 -15.77 3.54
N MET A 353 12.99 -15.43 4.77
CA MET A 353 13.78 -15.72 5.96
C MET A 353 13.91 -17.23 6.18
N SER A 354 15.11 -17.67 6.51
CA SER A 354 15.33 -19.05 6.99
C SER A 354 14.81 -19.23 8.43
N ASP A 355 14.63 -20.48 8.86
CA ASP A 355 14.31 -20.80 10.27
C ASP A 355 15.33 -20.16 11.24
N GLU A 356 16.60 -20.08 10.83
CA GLU A 356 17.67 -19.44 11.60
C GLU A 356 17.54 -17.91 11.62
N ASP A 357 17.16 -17.28 10.50
CA ASP A 357 16.87 -15.84 10.46
C ASP A 357 15.71 -15.48 11.38
N ILE A 358 14.59 -16.24 11.30
CA ILE A 358 13.38 -16.01 12.09
C ILE A 358 13.72 -16.02 13.60
N GLN A 359 14.54 -16.97 14.03
CA GLN A 359 14.95 -17.09 15.44
C GLN A 359 16.00 -16.05 15.83
N SER A 360 17.01 -15.82 14.99
CA SER A 360 18.12 -14.88 15.27
C SER A 360 17.63 -13.44 15.41
N TRP A 361 16.68 -13.05 14.57
CA TRP A 361 16.03 -11.74 14.62
C TRP A 361 14.86 -11.67 15.59
N LYS A 362 14.57 -12.77 16.30
CA LYS A 362 13.44 -12.88 17.23
C LYS A 362 12.15 -12.41 16.57
N VAL A 363 11.89 -12.85 15.34
CA VAL A 363 10.62 -12.64 14.65
C VAL A 363 9.54 -13.50 15.32
N SER A 364 9.87 -14.73 15.68
CA SER A 364 9.02 -15.58 16.52
C SER A 364 9.34 -15.46 18.01
N THR A 365 8.35 -15.66 18.85
CA THR A 365 8.54 -15.98 20.28
C THR A 365 8.31 -17.46 20.56
N GLN A 366 7.60 -18.15 19.67
CA GLN A 366 7.37 -19.59 19.70
C GLN A 366 7.58 -20.14 18.29
N PHE A 367 8.46 -21.14 18.16
CA PHE A 367 8.73 -21.82 16.90
C PHE A 367 8.38 -23.31 17.06
N ILE A 368 7.36 -23.76 16.35
CA ILE A 368 6.83 -25.12 16.45
C ILE A 368 7.50 -25.97 15.36
N GLN A 369 8.35 -26.90 15.78
CA GLN A 369 8.96 -27.89 14.88
C GLN A 369 7.98 -29.03 14.64
N ASN A 370 7.89 -29.48 13.39
CA ASN A 370 7.04 -30.60 12.97
C ASN A 370 7.74 -31.95 13.12
#